data_AF-A0A520NEL7-F1
#
_entry.id   AF-A0A520NEL7-F1
#
_cell.length_a   1.000
_cell.length_b   1.000
_cell.length_c   1.000
_cell.angle_alpha   90.00
_cell.angle_beta   90.00
_cell.angle_gamma   90.00
#
_symmetry.space_group_name_H-M   'P 1'
#
loop_
_entity.id
_entity.type
_entity.pdbx_description
1 polymer ?
#
loop_
_entity_poly.entity_id
_entity_poly.type
_entity_poly.pdbx_seq_one_letter_code
_entity_poly.pdbx_strand_id
1 'polypeptide(L)' 'MKETDLLLGHFAKAHLPGLSDRQLDDFEALLAAGDDRIHAWVMESEPLPDVYDTDVFHLIKNFK' A
#
# COMPACT_ATOMS: atom_id res chain seq x y z
N MET A 1 -0.53 10.70 7.41
CA MET A 1 0.78 10.97 8.06
C MET A 1 1.88 11.16 7.02
N LYS A 2 2.94 11.95 7.30
CA LYS A 2 4.04 12.18 6.33
C LYS A 2 4.93 10.95 6.06
N GLU A 3 5.07 10.06 7.05
CA GLU A 3 5.88 8.84 6.90
C GLU A 3 5.26 7.85 5.91
N THR A 4 3.95 7.68 5.94
CA THR A 4 3.22 6.82 4.99
C THR A 4 3.32 7.34 3.56
N ASP A 5 3.15 8.65 3.36
CA ASP A 5 3.27 9.29 2.04
C ASP A 5 4.67 9.08 1.43
N LEU A 6 5.73 9.20 2.25
CA LEU A 6 7.10 8.92 1.83
C LEU A 6 7.34 7.45 1.50
N LEU A 7 6.83 6.53 2.32
CA LEU A 7 6.91 5.09 2.09
C LEU A 7 6.25 4.73 0.75
N LEU A 8 5.01 5.19 0.55
CA LEU A 8 4.23 4.94 -0.67
C LEU A 8 4.88 5.57 -1.90
N GLY A 9 5.45 6.78 -1.78
CA GLY A 9 6.20 7.43 -2.87
C GLY A 9 7.46 6.67 -3.27
N HIS A 10 8.23 6.15 -2.31
CA HIS A 10 9.41 5.32 -2.60
C HIS A 10 9.03 3.96 -3.19
N PHE A 11 8.01 3.31 -2.62
CA PHE A 11 7.45 2.06 -3.14
C PHE A 11 7.03 2.23 -4.59
N ALA A 12 6.23 3.27 -4.87
CA ALA A 12 5.75 3.60 -6.20
C ALA A 12 6.92 3.74 -7.18
N LYS A 13 7.95 4.51 -6.83
CA LYS A 13 9.11 4.72 -7.70
C LYS A 13 9.91 3.44 -7.98
N ALA A 14 9.98 2.52 -7.01
CA ALA A 14 10.75 1.28 -7.12
C ALA A 14 9.98 0.15 -7.82
N HIS A 15 8.67 0.07 -7.59
CA HIS A 15 7.87 -1.10 -7.96
C HIS A 15 6.79 -0.84 -9.02
N LEU A 16 6.26 0.39 -9.19
CA LEU A 16 5.27 0.70 -10.25
C LEU A 16 5.64 0.15 -11.63
N PRO A 17 6.90 0.24 -12.11
CA PRO A 17 7.25 -0.24 -13.45
C PRO A 17 7.14 -1.76 -13.62
N GLY A 18 7.12 -2.52 -12.51
CA GLY A 18 7.04 -3.98 -12.50
C GLY A 18 5.68 -4.52 -12.05
N LEU A 19 4.73 -3.66 -11.69
CA LEU A 19 3.38 -4.08 -11.34
C LEU A 19 2.57 -4.41 -12.61
N SER A 20 1.77 -5.47 -12.53
CA SER A 20 0.75 -5.78 -13.53
C SER A 20 -0.45 -4.83 -13.42
N ASP A 21 -1.30 -4.77 -14.45
CA ASP A 21 -2.51 -3.92 -14.45
C ASP A 21 -3.41 -4.17 -13.22
N ARG A 22 -3.56 -5.43 -12.81
CA ARG A 22 -4.33 -5.78 -11.60
C ARG A 22 -3.70 -5.21 -10.33
N GLN A 23 -2.38 -5.27 -10.22
CA GLN A 23 -1.66 -4.73 -9.08
C GLN A 23 -1.67 -3.19 -9.07
N LEU A 24 -1.72 -2.55 -10.24
CA LEU A 24 -1.93 -1.11 -10.31
C LEU A 24 -3.32 -0.74 -9.77
N ASP A 25 -4.37 -1.48 -10.15
CA ASP A 25 -5.73 -1.29 -9.64
C ASP A 25 -5.79 -1.48 -8.11
N ASP A 26 -5.13 -2.53 -7.59
CA ASP A 26 -5.01 -2.77 -6.15
C ASP A 26 -4.27 -1.63 -5.42
N PHE A 27 -3.21 -1.08 -6.04
CA PHE A 27 -2.47 0.06 -5.51
C PHE A 27 -3.31 1.33 -5.48
N GLU A 28 -4.06 1.61 -6.55
CA GLU A 28 -4.99 2.75 -6.61
C GLU A 28 -6.10 2.62 -5.57
N ALA A 29 -6.65 1.41 -5.38
CA ALA A 29 -7.66 1.14 -4.36
C ALA A 29 -7.11 1.39 -2.94
N LEU A 30 -5.86 0.99 -2.68
CA LEU A 30 -5.18 1.27 -1.42
C LEU A 30 -5.02 2.78 -1.20
N LEU A 31 -4.54 3.52 -2.20
CA LEU A 31 -4.42 4.98 -2.12
C LEU A 31 -5.76 5.66 -1.86
N ALA A 32 -6.84 5.15 -2.44
CA ALA A 32 -8.20 5.66 -2.20
C ALA A 32 -8.70 5.42 -0.76
N ALA A 33 -8.14 4.44 -0.03
CA ALA A 33 -8.44 4.23 1.39
C ALA A 33 -7.86 5.32 2.31
N GLY A 34 -6.81 6.01 1.86
CA GLY A 34 -6.17 7.13 2.54
C GLY A 34 -5.02 6.73 3.48
N ASP A 35 -4.06 7.64 3.63
CA ASP A 35 -2.80 7.41 4.33
C ASP A 35 -2.95 6.92 5.77
N ASP A 36 -3.94 7.43 6.51
CA ASP A 36 -4.13 7.05 7.91
C ASP A 36 -4.62 5.60 8.07
N ARG A 37 -5.45 5.12 7.13
CA ARG A 37 -5.90 3.71 7.08
C ARG A 37 -4.74 2.79 6.72
N ILE A 38 -4.02 3.12 5.64
CA ILE A 38 -2.86 2.36 5.19
C ILE A 38 -1.83 2.26 6.32
N HIS A 39 -1.53 3.37 6.99
CA HIS A 39 -0.64 3.40 8.14
C HIS A 39 -1.11 2.49 9.27
N ALA A 40 -2.40 2.53 9.63
CA ALA A 40 -2.96 1.69 10.67
C ALA A 40 -2.85 0.20 10.34
N TRP A 41 -3.04 -0.19 9.08
CA TRP A 41 -2.89 -1.58 8.64
C TRP A 41 -1.44 -2.04 8.61
N VAL A 42 -0.52 -1.20 8.14
CA VAL A 42 0.92 -1.48 8.12
C VAL A 42 1.46 -1.64 9.55
N MET A 43 1.01 -0.79 10.47
CA MET A 43 1.35 -0.86 11.90
C MET A 43 0.59 -1.97 12.66
N GLU A 44 -0.27 -2.73 11.98
CA GLU A 44 -1.12 -3.78 12.58
C GLU A 44 -2.01 -3.24 13.72
N SER A 45 -2.28 -1.93 13.71
CA SER A 45 -3.14 -1.25 14.67
C SER A 45 -4.61 -1.47 14.37
N GLU A 46 -4.95 -1.84 13.13
CA GLU A 46 -6.29 -2.20 12.69
C GLU A 46 -6.26 -3.44 11.79
N PRO A 47 -7.33 -4.26 11.81
CA PRO A 47 -7.41 -5.41 10.93
C PRO A 47 -7.47 -4.96 9.46
N LEU A 48 -6.67 -5.61 8.62
CA LEU A 48 -6.69 -5.41 7.17
C LEU A 48 -7.99 -6.01 6.62
N PRO A 49 -8.83 -5.23 5.92
CA PRO A 49 -10.00 -5.77 5.23
C PRO A 49 -9.57 -6.69 4.08
N ASP A 50 -10.35 -7.75 3.82
CA ASP A 50 -10.10 -8.75 2.76
C ASP A 50 -9.91 -8.11 1.37
N VAL A 51 -10.63 -7.02 1.10
CA VAL A 51 -10.51 -6.26 -0.15
C VAL A 51 -9.16 -5.57 -0.36
N TYR A 52 -8.39 -5.37 0.72
CA TYR A 52 -7.05 -4.79 0.71
C TYR A 52 -5.97 -5.83 1.03
N ASP A 53 -6.33 -7.09 1.25
CA ASP A 53 -5.41 -8.21 1.43
C ASP A 53 -4.87 -8.68 0.07
N THR A 54 -4.15 -7.79 -0.59
CA THR A 54 -3.63 -7.97 -1.95
C THR A 54 -2.11 -8.10 -1.94
N ASP A 55 -1.55 -8.75 -2.97
CA ASP A 55 -0.09 -8.88 -3.11
C ASP A 55 0.63 -7.52 -2.98
N VAL A 56 0.01 -6.44 -3.45
CA VAL A 56 0.54 -5.08 -3.37
C VAL A 56 0.64 -4.59 -1.93
N PHE A 57 -0.38 -4.82 -1.11
CA PHE A 57 -0.33 -4.45 0.30
C PHE A 57 0.82 -5.18 1.02
N HIS A 58 0.99 -6.48 0.75
CA HIS A 58 2.08 -7.27 1.32
C HIS A 58 3.45 -6.78 0.86
N LEU A 59 3.58 -6.35 -0.40
CA LEU A 59 4.80 -5.73 -0.91
C LEU A 59 5.11 -4.41 -0.19
N ILE A 60 4.11 -3.55 0.01
CA ILE A 60 4.27 -2.28 0.75
C ILE A 60 4.65 -2.54 2.20
N LYS A 61 3.98 -3.48 2.88
CA LYS A 61 4.27 -3.84 4.28
C LYS A 61 5.71 -4.35 4.47
N ASN A 62 6.24 -5.06 3.49
CA ASN A 62 7.60 -5.59 3.52
C ASN A 62 8.65 -4.63 2.94
N PHE A 63 8.25 -3.47 2.41
CA PHE A 63 9.13 -2.46 1.85
C PHE A 63 9.84 -1.69 2.97
N LYS A 64 11.18 -1.57 2.88
CA LYS A 64 12.04 -0.93 3.89
C LYS A 64 12.76 0.29 3.33
#